data_AF-A0A7C7K4L5-F1
#
_entry.id   AF-A0A7C7K4L5-F1
#
_cell.length_a   1.000
_cell.length_b   1.000
_cell.length_c   1.000
_cell.angle_alpha   90.00
_cell.angle_beta   90.00
_cell.angle_gamma   90.00
#
_symmetry.space_group_name_H-M   'P 1'
#
loop_
_entity.id
_entity.type
_entity.pdbx_description
1 polymer ?
#
loop_
_entity_poly.entity_id
_entity_poly.type
_entity_poly.pdbx_seq_one_letter_code
_entity_poly.pdbx_strand_id
1 'polypeptide(L)'
;MRWLAKFIYFKILGWKVVGNTNFSKDTVKKAVLISAPHTSNFDFIIGLLLRKVVDLKSNYLGKKELFVWPLGYYFRAVGGVPVDR
;
A
#
# COMPACT_ATOMS: atom_id res chain seq x y z
N MET A 1 -7.45 2.53 11.26
CA MET A 1 -8.50 3.56 11.24
C MET A 1 -8.58 4.20 9.85
N ARG A 2 -9.66 3.98 9.08
CA ARG A 2 -9.76 4.49 7.69
C ARG A 2 -9.87 6.01 7.62
N TRP A 3 -10.55 6.62 8.59
CA TRP A 3 -10.71 8.07 8.67
C TRP A 3 -9.36 8.81 8.80
N LEU A 4 -8.46 8.30 9.65
CA LEU A 4 -7.12 8.87 9.84
C LEU A 4 -6.30 8.81 8.53
N ALA A 5 -6.33 7.67 7.83
CA ALA A 5 -5.67 7.54 6.54
C ALA A 5 -6.22 8.53 5.50
N LYS A 6 -7.54 8.73 5.46
CA LYS A 6 -8.18 9.73 4.59
C LYS A 6 -7.74 11.15 4.94
N PHE A 7 -7.67 11.48 6.23
CA PHE A 7 -7.22 12.80 6.69
C PHE A 7 -5.77 13.06 6.26
N ILE A 8 -4.85 12.14 6.54
CA ILE A 8 -3.44 12.27 6.15
C ILE A 8 -3.31 12.38 4.63
N TYR A 9 -3.94 11.46 3.88
CA TYR A 9 -3.77 11.38 2.43
C TYR A 9 -4.37 12.59 1.69
N PHE A 10 -5.60 12.98 2.03
CA PHE A 10 -6.31 14.05 1.30
C PHE A 10 -6.04 15.45 1.85
N LYS A 11 -5.78 15.61 3.16
CA LYS A 11 -5.64 16.94 3.79
C LYS A 11 -4.18 17.31 4.05
N ILE A 12 -3.40 16.42 4.66
CA ILE A 12 -1.99 16.72 4.97
C ILE A 12 -1.13 16.63 3.71
N LEU A 13 -1.22 15.52 2.99
CA LEU A 13 -0.42 15.33 1.77
C LEU A 13 -1.04 16.07 0.57
N GLY A 14 -2.36 16.33 0.57
CA GLY A 14 -3.06 17.01 -0.52
C GLY A 14 -3.25 16.14 -1.78
N TRP A 15 -3.08 14.82 -1.68
CA TRP A 15 -3.17 13.91 -2.82
C TRP A 15 -4.62 13.69 -3.23
N LYS A 16 -4.83 13.37 -4.52
CA LYS A 16 -6.13 12.97 -5.06
C LYS A 16 -6.02 11.57 -5.66
N VAL A 17 -7.09 10.79 -5.59
CA VAL A 17 -7.19 9.50 -6.27
C VAL A 17 -8.03 9.71 -7.53
N VAL A 18 -7.46 9.43 -8.69
CA VAL A 18 -8.09 9.65 -10.00
C VAL A 18 -8.11 8.35 -10.83
N GLY A 19 -8.95 8.29 -11.86
CA GLY A 19 -9.09 7.10 -12.71
C GLY A 19 -9.89 5.99 -12.03
N ASN A 20 -9.40 4.75 -12.10
CA ASN A 20 -10.07 3.57 -11.56
C ASN A 20 -9.93 3.49 -10.03
N THR A 21 -10.77 4.23 -9.31
CA THR A 21 -10.73 4.33 -7.85
C THR A 21 -11.23 3.06 -7.13
N ASN A 22 -12.02 2.22 -7.80
CA ASN A 22 -12.47 0.92 -7.26
C ASN A 22 -11.55 -0.25 -7.67
N PHE A 23 -10.45 -0.01 -8.39
CA PHE A 23 -9.51 -1.04 -8.83
C PHE A 23 -10.17 -2.24 -9.55
N SER A 24 -11.30 -2.00 -10.25
CA SER A 24 -12.09 -3.06 -10.91
C SER A 24 -12.45 -4.25 -9.99
N LYS A 25 -12.58 -4.03 -8.67
CA LYS A 25 -12.85 -5.11 -7.71
C LYS A 25 -14.11 -5.92 -8.02
N ASP A 26 -15.09 -5.33 -8.69
CA ASP A 26 -16.36 -5.99 -9.01
C ASP A 26 -16.24 -6.96 -10.20
N THR A 27 -15.23 -6.78 -11.05
CA THR A 27 -15.04 -7.59 -12.27
C THR A 27 -13.78 -8.46 -12.23
N VAL A 28 -12.76 -8.05 -11.47
CA VAL A 28 -11.46 -8.72 -11.40
C VAL A 28 -11.27 -9.38 -10.03
N LYS A 29 -11.27 -10.71 -10.01
CA LYS A 29 -11.15 -11.51 -8.77
C LYS A 29 -9.72 -11.61 -8.24
N LYS A 30 -8.71 -11.54 -9.12
CA LYS A 30 -7.28 -11.63 -8.78
C LYS A 30 -6.48 -10.72 -9.70
N ALA A 31 -5.56 -9.95 -9.14
CA ALA A 31 -4.70 -9.05 -9.90
C ALA A 31 -3.34 -8.88 -9.21
N VAL A 32 -2.34 -8.54 -10.02
CA VAL A 32 -1.06 -7.99 -9.54
C VAL A 32 -1.11 -6.49 -9.74
N LEU A 33 -0.83 -5.74 -8.67
CA LEU A 33 -0.83 -4.28 -8.69
C LEU A 33 0.61 -3.80 -8.83
N ILE A 34 0.86 -2.98 -9.85
CA ILE A 34 2.17 -2.36 -10.07
C ILE A 34 2.11 -0.93 -9.54
N SER A 35 3.03 -0.59 -8.65
CA SER A 35 3.23 0.78 -8.16
C SER A 35 4.46 1.36 -8.85
N ALA A 36 4.25 2.32 -9.75
CA ALA A 36 5.32 2.99 -10.48
C ALA A 36 4.91 4.44 -10.82
N PRO A 37 5.88 5.37 -10.99
CA PRO A 37 7.32 5.21 -10.76
C PRO A 37 7.68 5.08 -9.27
N HIS A 38 8.86 4.53 -8.96
CA HIS A 38 9.40 4.50 -7.60
C HIS A 38 10.47 5.60 -7.46
N THR A 39 10.17 6.61 -6.65
CA THR A 39 11.05 7.76 -6.38
C THR A 39 11.80 7.61 -5.06
N SER A 40 11.18 7.01 -4.03
CA SER A 40 11.79 6.85 -2.71
C SER A 40 11.06 5.79 -1.88
N ASN A 41 11.64 5.41 -0.73
CA ASN A 41 10.96 4.54 0.23
C ASN A 41 9.65 5.14 0.78
N PHE A 42 9.45 6.46 0.66
CA PHE A 42 8.21 7.11 1.11
C PHE A 42 7.00 6.71 0.24
N ASP A 43 7.22 6.29 -1.00
CA ASP A 43 6.18 5.75 -1.87
C ASP A 43 5.44 4.57 -1.24
N PHE A 44 6.13 3.77 -0.42
CA PHE A 44 5.53 2.68 0.33
C PHE A 44 4.47 3.17 1.31
N ILE A 45 4.75 4.25 2.05
CA ILE A 45 3.80 4.84 3.00
C ILE A 45 2.59 5.41 2.25
N ILE A 46 2.82 6.09 1.13
CA ILE A 46 1.75 6.61 0.26
C ILE A 46 0.87 5.46 -0.24
N GLY A 47 1.47 4.36 -0.71
CA GLY A 47 0.74 3.16 -1.16
C GLY A 47 -0.07 2.50 -0.04
N LEU A 48 0.50 2.40 1.17
CA LEU A 48 -0.21 1.89 2.36
C LEU A 48 -1.42 2.76 2.74
N LEU A 49 -1.28 4.08 2.65
CA LEU A 49 -2.38 5.01 2.89
C LEU A 49 -3.44 4.88 1.78
N LEU A 50 -3.03 4.87 0.52
CA LEU A 50 -3.91 4.76 -0.65
C LEU A 50 -4.79 3.51 -0.56
N ARG A 51 -4.20 2.32 -0.34
CA ARG A 51 -4.98 1.09 -0.23
C ARG A 51 -6.01 1.16 0.91
N LYS A 52 -5.68 1.87 2.00
CA LYS A 52 -6.61 2.05 3.13
C LYS A 52 -7.74 3.03 2.79
N VAL A 53 -7.41 4.10 2.09
CA VAL A 53 -8.36 5.13 1.63
C VAL A 53 -9.39 4.53 0.67
N VAL A 54 -8.93 3.76 -0.32
CA VAL A 54 -9.77 3.09 -1.34
C VAL A 54 -10.29 1.72 -0.90
N ASP A 55 -10.05 1.35 0.36
CA ASP A 55 -10.48 0.09 0.97
C ASP A 55 -10.14 -1.15 0.12
N LEU A 56 -8.92 -1.17 -0.40
CA LEU A 56 -8.37 -2.24 -1.19
C LEU A 56 -7.58 -3.17 -0.27
N LYS A 57 -8.02 -4.43 -0.19
CA LYS A 57 -7.26 -5.49 0.48
C LYS A 57 -6.19 -5.98 -0.49
N SER A 58 -4.96 -5.54 -0.29
CA SER A 58 -3.80 -5.99 -1.06
C SER A 58 -2.61 -6.28 -0.14
N ASN A 59 -1.85 -7.30 -0.51
CA ASN A 59 -0.53 -7.61 0.03
C ASN A 59 0.53 -7.04 -0.91
N TYR A 60 1.77 -6.91 -0.43
CA TYR A 60 2.89 -6.45 -1.22
C TYR A 60 4.11 -7.35 -1.02
N LEU A 61 5.00 -7.35 -2.01
CA LEU A 61 6.27 -8.07 -1.96
C LEU A 61 7.37 -7.10 -1.49
N GLY A 62 8.22 -7.54 -0.57
CA GLY A 62 9.33 -6.72 -0.05
C GLY A 62 10.62 -7.52 0.12
N LYS A 63 11.76 -6.83 0.13
CA LYS A 63 13.08 -7.40 0.52
C LYS A 63 12.95 -8.25 1.77
N LYS A 64 13.47 -9.47 1.77
CA LYS A 64 13.58 -10.30 2.97
C LYS A 64 14.29 -9.58 4.12
N GLU A 65 15.26 -8.72 3.81
CA GLU A 65 15.99 -7.91 4.79
C GLU A 65 15.09 -6.95 5.59
N LEU A 66 13.96 -6.50 5.03
CA LEU A 66 13.00 -5.67 5.77
C LEU A 66 12.23 -6.47 6.84
N PHE A 67 12.20 -7.80 6.70
CA PHE A 67 11.39 -8.69 7.53
C PHE A 67 12.11 -9.24 8.76
N VAL A 68 13.24 -8.62 9.12
CA VAL A 68 14.05 -8.92 10.32
C VAL A 68 13.55 -8.17 11.56
N TRP A 69 13.81 -8.72 12.74
CA TRP A 69 13.39 -8.11 14.00
C TRP A 69 14.08 -6.74 14.20
N PRO A 70 13.39 -5.70 14.71
CA PRO A 70 11.99 -5.68 15.16
C PRO A 70 10.98 -5.32 14.06
N LEU A 71 11.43 -4.67 12.99
CA LEU A 71 10.57 -4.08 11.95
C LEU A 71 9.79 -5.14 11.15
N GLY A 72 10.28 -6.37 11.09
CA GLY A 72 9.61 -7.45 10.36
C GLY A 72 8.22 -7.78 10.86
N TYR A 73 7.92 -7.56 12.15
CA TYR A 73 6.55 -7.70 12.66
C TYR A 73 5.62 -6.66 12.04
N TYR A 74 6.07 -5.41 11.96
CA TYR A 74 5.30 -4.34 11.34
C TYR A 74 5.04 -4.64 9.85
N PHE A 75 6.08 -4.98 9.09
CA PHE A 75 5.92 -5.26 7.66
C PHE A 75 5.00 -6.46 7.39
N ARG A 76 5.07 -7.53 8.20
CA ARG A 76 4.10 -8.64 8.12
C ARG A 76 2.68 -8.20 8.47
N ALA A 77 2.51 -7.42 9.54
CA ALA A 77 1.20 -6.94 9.98
C ALA A 77 0.51 -6.04 8.94
N VAL A 78 1.28 -5.30 8.14
CA VAL A 78 0.74 -4.52 7.03
C VAL A 78 0.64 -5.32 5.72
N GLY A 79 0.75 -6.65 5.72
CA GLY A 79 0.51 -7.50 4.54
C GLY A 79 1.72 -7.65 3.63
N GLY A 80 2.92 -7.46 4.16
CA GLY A 80 4.17 -7.69 3.44
C GLY A 80 4.54 -9.17 3.39
N VAL A 81 4.99 -9.61 2.22
CA VAL A 81 5.52 -10.95 1.99
C VAL A 81 7.01 -10.82 1.61
N PRO A 82 7.93 -11.48 2.34
CA PRO A 82 9.35 -11.45 2.02
C PRO A 82 9.63 -12.18 0.72
N VAL A 83 10.45 -11.58 -0.13
CA VAL A 83 11.01 -12.21 -1.33
C VAL A 83 12.53 -12.15 -1.27
N ASP A 84 13.16 -13.26 -1.67
CA ASP A 84 14.60 -13.38 -1.82
C ASP A 84 14.99 -12.76 -3.17
N ARG A 85 15.82 -11.72 -3.15
CA ARG A 85 16.13 -10.90 -4.33
C ARG A 85 17.45 -10.16 -4.20
#